data_AF-A0A7C3LK37-F1
#
_entry.id   AF-A0A7C3LK37-F1
#
_cell.length_a   1.000
_cell.length_b   1.000
_cell.length_c   1.000
_cell.angle_alpha   90.00
_cell.angle_beta   90.00
_cell.angle_gamma   90.00
#
_symmetry.space_group_name_H-M   'P 1'
#
loop_
_entity.id
_entity.type
_entity.pdbx_description
1 polymer ?
#
loop_
_entity_poly.entity_id
_entity_poly.type
_entity_poly.pdbx_seq_one_letter_code
_entity_poly.pdbx_strand_id
1 'polypeptide(L)'
;THLSAVACQTCHIPALATEDPTKVFWDWSQAGQDGRVDDHFTYLKIKGEFVYDKNFAPTYLWFNGNNEYRYILGDKIDPDQITYINKPAGSIDDPNAKIFPFKLHIAKQPYDVVNNYLLQPITAGKDGFWTNFDWNQAFELAAPITGLEYSGQYGFTETYMYWPTTHMVQPSENALQCETCHGENGRLDWEALGYPGDPVEWGGRK
;
A
#
# COMPACT_ATOMS: atom_id res chain seq x y z
N THR A 1 -4.21 2.54 29.70
CA THR A 1 -3.18 3.54 29.35
C THR A 1 -3.02 3.54 27.84
N HIS A 2 -2.51 4.59 27.18
CA HIS A 2 -2.35 4.58 25.71
C HIS A 2 -1.60 3.34 25.19
N LEU A 3 -0.56 2.91 25.91
CA LEU A 3 0.28 1.77 25.52
C LEU A 3 -0.45 0.43 25.44
N SER A 4 -1.68 0.30 25.97
CA SER A 4 -2.49 -0.91 25.76
C SER A 4 -3.05 -0.97 24.36
N ALA A 5 -3.40 0.17 23.76
CA ALA A 5 -4.08 0.25 22.47
C ALA A 5 -3.22 0.86 21.34
N VAL A 6 -2.20 1.64 21.67
CA VAL A 6 -1.37 2.39 20.71
C VAL A 6 0.07 1.89 20.79
N ALA A 7 0.65 1.54 19.64
CA ALA A 7 2.05 1.13 19.57
C ALA A 7 3.00 2.33 19.77
N CYS A 8 4.18 2.09 20.33
CA CYS A 8 5.18 3.15 20.54
C CYS A 8 5.52 3.88 19.23
N GLN A 9 5.60 3.11 18.13
CA GLN A 9 5.85 3.60 16.78
C GLN A 9 4.84 4.67 16.34
N THR A 10 3.55 4.52 16.69
CA THR A 10 2.49 5.47 16.32
C THR A 10 2.80 6.87 16.81
N CYS A 11 3.23 7.00 18.07
CA CYS A 11 3.54 8.31 18.66
C CYS A 11 4.94 8.80 18.28
N HIS A 12 5.91 7.90 18.11
CA HIS A 12 7.32 8.26 17.97
C HIS A 12 7.84 8.29 16.52
N ILE A 13 7.04 7.89 15.54
CA ILE A 13 7.34 8.02 14.11
C ILE A 13 6.24 8.90 13.48
N PRO A 14 6.31 10.22 13.67
CA PRO A 14 5.26 11.15 13.27
C PRO A 14 5.21 11.38 11.75
N ALA A 15 6.26 11.06 11.00
CA ALA A 15 6.29 11.25 9.55
C ALA A 15 7.14 10.19 8.87
N LEU A 16 6.78 9.90 7.63
CA LEU A 16 7.53 9.05 6.71
C LEU A 16 8.30 9.93 5.72
N ALA A 17 9.39 9.38 5.17
CA ALA A 17 10.14 10.04 4.09
C ALA A 17 10.58 11.47 4.48
N THR A 18 11.19 11.64 5.66
CA THR A 18 11.51 12.98 6.19
C THR A 18 12.56 13.72 5.36
N GLU A 19 13.52 12.97 4.80
CA GLU A 19 14.63 13.53 4.01
C GLU A 19 14.42 13.40 2.50
N ASP A 20 14.09 12.20 2.02
CA ASP A 20 13.90 11.92 0.58
C ASP A 20 12.48 11.42 0.31
N PRO A 21 11.85 11.87 -0.79
CA PRO A 21 10.50 11.44 -1.14
C PRO A 21 10.45 9.93 -1.43
N THR A 22 9.31 9.32 -1.14
CA THR A 22 9.05 7.93 -1.48
C THR A 22 7.82 7.81 -2.36
N LYS A 23 7.81 6.81 -3.24
CA LYS A 23 6.64 6.53 -4.07
C LYS A 23 5.48 6.04 -3.21
N VAL A 24 4.33 6.69 -3.34
CA VAL A 24 3.07 6.33 -2.65
C VAL A 24 2.04 5.76 -3.62
N PHE A 25 2.16 6.09 -4.92
CA PHE A 25 1.33 5.54 -5.98
C PHE A 25 2.15 5.13 -7.21
N TRP A 26 1.75 4.04 -7.86
CA TRP A 26 2.32 3.57 -9.12
C TRP A 26 1.24 3.07 -10.08
N ASP A 27 1.02 3.77 -11.20
CA ASP A 27 0.12 3.33 -12.27
C ASP A 27 0.86 2.68 -13.44
N TRP A 28 0.87 1.34 -13.50
CA TRP A 28 1.44 0.61 -14.63
C TRP A 28 0.60 0.70 -15.91
N SER A 29 -0.69 1.07 -15.83
CA SER A 29 -1.56 1.19 -17.01
C SER A 29 -1.10 2.28 -17.97
N GLN A 30 -0.27 3.21 -17.48
CA GLN A 30 0.28 4.30 -18.26
C GLN A 30 1.62 3.94 -18.94
N ALA A 31 2.19 2.76 -18.65
CA ALA A 31 3.49 2.37 -19.19
C ALA A 31 3.43 2.10 -20.71
N GLY A 32 4.54 2.34 -21.41
CA GLY A 32 4.68 2.08 -22.84
C GLY A 32 4.16 3.18 -23.78
N GLN A 33 3.56 4.26 -23.26
CA GLN A 33 3.00 5.33 -24.09
C GLN A 33 4.09 6.14 -24.82
N ASP A 34 3.90 6.32 -26.12
CA ASP A 34 4.75 7.15 -26.98
C ASP A 34 4.46 8.64 -26.82
N GLY A 35 5.48 9.47 -27.09
CA GLY A 35 5.36 10.93 -27.07
C GLY A 35 5.39 11.57 -25.67
N ARG A 36 5.49 10.76 -24.62
CA ARG A 36 5.71 11.25 -23.24
C ARG A 36 7.19 11.34 -22.92
N VAL A 37 7.56 12.36 -22.14
CA VAL A 37 8.93 12.58 -21.67
C VAL A 37 9.12 11.86 -20.35
N ASP A 38 10.22 11.12 -20.23
CA ASP A 38 10.62 10.45 -18.99
C ASP A 38 11.01 11.49 -17.92
N ASP A 39 10.45 11.35 -16.74
CA ASP A 39 10.75 12.07 -15.52
C ASP A 39 10.72 11.11 -14.32
N HIS A 40 11.80 11.10 -13.54
CA HIS A 40 12.00 10.13 -12.48
C HIS A 40 10.87 10.12 -11.43
N PHE A 41 10.24 11.26 -11.17
CA PHE A 41 9.26 11.43 -10.10
C PHE A 41 7.81 11.28 -10.56
N THR A 42 7.52 11.45 -11.85
CA THR A 42 6.14 11.49 -12.36
C THR A 42 5.85 10.43 -13.40
N TYR A 43 6.79 10.09 -14.29
CA TYR A 43 6.55 9.13 -15.37
C TYR A 43 7.82 8.52 -15.95
N LEU A 44 7.84 7.21 -16.15
CA LEU A 44 8.86 6.56 -16.98
C LEU A 44 8.16 5.65 -17.98
N LYS A 45 8.52 5.72 -19.26
CA LYS A 45 7.91 4.85 -20.29
C LYS A 45 7.97 3.37 -19.92
N ILE A 46 9.06 2.95 -19.30
CA ILE A 46 9.27 1.56 -18.85
C ILE A 46 8.40 1.14 -17.65
N LYS A 47 7.76 2.07 -16.95
CA LYS A 47 7.11 1.78 -15.65
C LYS A 47 5.73 2.43 -15.48
N GLY A 48 5.37 3.43 -16.28
CA GLY A 48 4.12 4.18 -16.13
C GLY A 48 4.28 5.39 -15.21
N GLU A 49 3.21 5.78 -14.54
CA GLU A 49 3.14 7.00 -13.74
C GLU A 49 3.36 6.75 -12.26
N PHE A 50 3.87 7.77 -11.56
CA PHE A 50 4.11 7.73 -10.13
C PHE A 50 3.57 8.97 -9.43
N VAL A 51 3.22 8.79 -8.16
CA VAL A 51 3.14 9.88 -7.20
C VAL A 51 4.15 9.60 -6.09
N TYR A 52 4.94 10.61 -5.78
CA TYR A 52 5.89 10.62 -4.68
C TYR A 52 5.42 11.59 -3.61
N ASP A 53 5.67 11.24 -2.36
CA ASP A 53 5.35 12.08 -1.21
C ASP A 53 6.55 12.15 -0.25
N LYS A 54 6.64 13.24 0.50
CA LYS A 54 7.74 13.55 1.41
C LYS A 54 7.19 14.14 2.70
N ASN A 55 7.74 13.72 3.84
CA ASN A 55 7.39 14.22 5.17
C ASN A 55 5.88 14.16 5.47
N PHE A 56 5.27 13.00 5.18
CA PHE A 56 3.82 12.78 5.29
C PHE A 56 3.49 11.82 6.43
N ALA A 57 2.25 11.89 6.93
CA ALA A 57 1.79 11.04 8.03
C ALA A 57 1.62 9.57 7.60
N PRO A 58 1.95 8.60 8.48
CA PRO A 58 1.59 7.20 8.25
C PRO A 58 0.08 6.98 8.20
N THR A 59 -0.34 5.89 7.56
CA THR A 59 -1.68 5.31 7.75
C THR A 59 -1.70 4.54 9.06
N TYR A 60 -2.72 4.74 9.89
CA TYR A 60 -2.83 4.07 11.19
C TYR A 60 -3.90 2.99 11.14
N LEU A 61 -3.54 1.74 11.49
CA LEU A 61 -4.44 0.59 11.47
C LEU A 61 -4.24 -0.26 12.73
N TRP A 62 -5.26 -1.02 13.12
CA TRP A 62 -5.07 -2.09 14.10
C TRP A 62 -4.15 -3.18 13.54
N PHE A 63 -3.19 -3.61 14.34
CA PHE A 63 -2.25 -4.65 13.97
C PHE A 63 -1.94 -5.58 15.16
N ASN A 64 -2.16 -6.88 14.96
CA ASN A 64 -1.89 -7.92 15.94
C ASN A 64 -0.60 -8.74 15.65
N GLY A 65 0.20 -8.29 14.69
CA GLY A 65 1.44 -8.96 14.28
C GLY A 65 1.30 -9.87 13.05
N ASN A 66 0.08 -10.09 12.55
CA ASN A 66 -0.19 -10.93 11.38
C ASN A 66 -0.94 -10.16 10.28
N ASN A 67 -1.04 -10.76 9.09
CA ASN A 67 -1.91 -10.25 8.03
C ASN A 67 -3.24 -11.01 8.04
N GLU A 68 -4.36 -10.29 7.92
CA GLU A 68 -5.69 -10.87 7.71
C GLU A 68 -5.73 -11.57 6.35
N TYR A 69 -5.07 -10.96 5.37
CA TYR A 69 -4.95 -11.49 4.03
C TYR A 69 -3.58 -11.18 3.44
N ARG A 70 -3.04 -12.13 2.67
CA ARG A 70 -1.85 -11.94 1.85
C ARG A 70 -2.12 -12.56 0.49
N TYR A 71 -1.99 -11.77 -0.56
CA TYR A 71 -2.08 -12.26 -1.93
C TYR A 71 -0.92 -13.22 -2.21
N ILE A 72 -1.26 -14.41 -2.66
CA ILE A 72 -0.36 -15.43 -3.19
C ILE A 72 -0.57 -15.54 -4.70
N LEU A 73 0.50 -15.90 -5.41
CA LEU A 73 0.46 -16.06 -6.87
C LEU A 73 -0.68 -17.01 -7.28
N GLY A 74 -1.61 -16.49 -8.09
CA GLY A 74 -2.76 -17.24 -8.61
C GLY A 74 -4.05 -17.06 -7.80
N ASP A 75 -4.01 -16.36 -6.66
CA ASP A 75 -5.21 -16.01 -5.91
C ASP A 75 -6.17 -15.20 -6.80
N LYS A 76 -7.46 -15.51 -6.68
CA LYS A 76 -8.49 -14.79 -7.43
C LYS A 76 -8.70 -13.39 -6.87
N ILE A 77 -8.97 -12.45 -7.76
CA ILE A 77 -9.31 -11.07 -7.42
C ILE A 77 -10.69 -10.71 -7.96
N ASP A 78 -11.27 -9.68 -7.36
CA ASP A 78 -12.39 -8.93 -7.93
C ASP A 78 -11.82 -7.58 -8.41
N PRO A 79 -11.79 -7.30 -9.72
CA PRO A 79 -11.19 -6.08 -10.24
C PRO A 79 -11.96 -4.80 -9.88
N ASP A 80 -13.22 -4.93 -9.43
CA ASP A 80 -14.06 -3.81 -8.97
C ASP A 80 -13.86 -3.50 -7.49
N GLN A 81 -13.03 -4.28 -6.79
CA GLN A 81 -12.68 -4.10 -5.38
C GLN A 81 -11.18 -3.88 -5.21
N ILE A 82 -10.79 -3.34 -4.06
CA ILE A 82 -9.38 -3.21 -3.71
C ILE A 82 -8.77 -4.60 -3.51
N THR A 83 -7.76 -4.91 -4.30
CA THR A 83 -6.96 -6.12 -4.10
C THR A 83 -5.84 -5.85 -3.11
N TYR A 84 -5.92 -6.42 -1.91
CA TYR A 84 -4.85 -6.29 -0.92
C TYR A 84 -3.70 -7.25 -1.21
N ILE A 85 -2.47 -6.71 -1.32
CA ILE A 85 -1.26 -7.53 -1.39
C ILE A 85 -0.92 -8.12 -0.02
N ASN A 86 -1.07 -7.31 1.03
CA ASN A 86 -0.86 -7.70 2.42
C ASN A 86 -1.70 -6.83 3.36
N LYS A 87 -2.90 -7.28 3.71
CA LYS A 87 -3.82 -6.58 4.61
C LYS A 87 -3.43 -6.87 6.07
N PRO A 88 -3.04 -5.86 6.88
CA PRO A 88 -2.77 -6.06 8.30
C PRO A 88 -3.99 -6.61 9.03
N ALA A 89 -3.81 -7.56 9.94
CA ALA A 89 -4.88 -8.10 10.78
C ALA A 89 -4.96 -7.38 12.12
N GLY A 90 -6.18 -7.22 12.63
CA GLY A 90 -6.46 -6.66 13.94
C GLY A 90 -7.75 -5.85 13.91
N SER A 91 -8.31 -5.61 15.08
CA SER A 91 -9.48 -4.73 15.26
C SER A 91 -9.47 -4.14 16.66
N ILE A 92 -10.43 -3.26 16.94
CA ILE A 92 -10.64 -2.72 18.29
C ILE A 92 -11.01 -3.83 19.30
N ASP A 93 -11.59 -4.94 18.85
CA ASP A 93 -11.98 -6.06 19.71
C ASP A 93 -10.85 -7.09 19.94
N ASP A 94 -9.73 -6.97 19.20
CA ASP A 94 -8.58 -7.84 19.37
C ASP A 94 -7.69 -7.34 20.52
N PRO A 95 -7.62 -8.05 21.66
CA PRO A 95 -6.85 -7.60 22.81
C PRO A 95 -5.34 -7.54 22.55
N ASN A 96 -4.85 -8.28 21.56
CA ASN A 96 -3.44 -8.31 21.17
C ASN A 96 -3.11 -7.24 20.12
N ALA A 97 -4.11 -6.68 19.44
CA ALA A 97 -3.89 -5.65 18.44
C ALA A 97 -3.53 -4.31 19.08
N LYS A 98 -2.71 -3.53 18.37
CA LYS A 98 -2.46 -2.11 18.67
C LYS A 98 -2.59 -1.29 17.40
N ILE A 99 -2.99 -0.03 17.54
CA ILE A 99 -2.94 0.96 16.46
C ILE A 99 -1.47 1.18 16.13
N PHE A 100 -1.10 0.85 14.89
CA PHE A 100 0.26 0.79 14.39
C PHE A 100 0.39 1.62 13.10
N PRO A 101 1.53 2.30 12.87
CA PRO A 101 1.72 3.11 11.68
C PRO A 101 2.24 2.29 10.49
N PHE A 102 1.69 2.55 9.31
CA PHE A 102 2.07 1.91 8.05
C PHE A 102 2.33 2.97 6.98
N LYS A 103 3.29 2.69 6.09
CA LYS A 103 3.30 3.26 4.76
C LYS A 103 2.31 2.46 3.90
N LEU A 104 1.31 3.12 3.35
CA LEU A 104 0.49 2.55 2.28
C LEU A 104 1.14 2.86 0.92
N HIS A 105 1.26 1.84 0.07
CA HIS A 105 1.60 1.98 -1.34
C HIS A 105 0.44 1.45 -2.17
N ILE A 106 -0.11 2.30 -3.02
CA ILE A 106 -1.20 1.95 -3.93
C ILE A 106 -0.60 1.75 -5.33
N ALA A 107 -1.08 0.76 -6.07
CA ALA A 107 -0.67 0.58 -7.46
C ALA A 107 -1.80 0.10 -8.34
N LYS A 108 -1.82 0.53 -9.60
CA LYS A 108 -2.57 -0.18 -10.64
C LYS A 108 -1.67 -1.21 -11.29
N GLN A 109 -2.03 -2.48 -11.16
CA GLN A 109 -1.24 -3.61 -11.64
C GLN A 109 -2.03 -4.41 -12.68
N PRO A 110 -1.35 -5.06 -13.64
CA PRO A 110 -2.04 -5.85 -14.64
C PRO A 110 -2.67 -7.11 -14.04
N TYR A 111 -3.83 -7.49 -14.55
CA TYR A 111 -4.52 -8.73 -14.20
C TYR A 111 -5.10 -9.38 -15.46
N ASP A 112 -5.31 -10.69 -15.41
CA ASP A 112 -5.97 -11.44 -16.49
C ASP A 112 -7.49 -11.31 -16.37
N VAL A 113 -8.15 -10.79 -17.40
CA VAL A 113 -9.60 -10.49 -17.38
C VAL A 113 -10.46 -11.75 -17.32
N VAL A 114 -9.97 -12.86 -17.86
CA VAL A 114 -10.72 -14.12 -17.91
C VAL A 114 -10.41 -14.94 -16.65
N ASN A 115 -9.14 -14.99 -16.26
CA ASN A 115 -8.70 -15.80 -15.16
C ASN A 115 -8.80 -15.09 -13.79
N ASN A 116 -8.98 -13.77 -13.75
CA ASN A 116 -9.14 -12.99 -12.52
C ASN A 116 -8.02 -13.20 -11.49
N TYR A 117 -6.77 -13.14 -11.92
CA TYR A 117 -5.62 -13.00 -11.01
C TYR A 117 -4.65 -11.95 -11.54
N LEU A 118 -3.84 -11.38 -10.64
CA LEU A 118 -2.75 -10.48 -11.01
C LEU A 118 -1.73 -11.21 -11.89
N LEU A 119 -1.28 -10.53 -12.94
CA LEU A 119 -0.26 -11.03 -13.86
C LEU A 119 1.14 -10.62 -13.40
N GLN A 120 2.12 -11.51 -13.57
CA GLN A 120 3.53 -11.23 -13.27
C GLN A 120 4.32 -11.09 -14.58
N PRO A 121 4.43 -9.90 -15.17
CA PRO A 121 5.10 -9.72 -16.46
C PRO A 121 6.61 -9.94 -16.34
N ILE A 122 7.21 -10.45 -17.42
CA ILE A 122 8.67 -10.32 -17.63
C ILE A 122 8.96 -8.88 -18.04
N THR A 123 9.54 -8.10 -17.12
CA THR A 123 9.80 -6.67 -17.37
C THR A 123 11.12 -6.42 -18.05
N ALA A 124 12.19 -7.13 -17.69
CA ALA A 124 13.55 -6.87 -18.17
C ALA A 124 14.05 -7.94 -19.13
N GLY A 125 15.12 -7.63 -19.88
CA GLY A 125 15.73 -8.53 -20.86
C GLY A 125 15.28 -8.22 -22.29
N LYS A 126 15.89 -8.92 -23.25
CA LYS A 126 15.72 -8.69 -24.70
C LYS A 126 14.25 -8.69 -25.13
N ASP A 127 13.46 -9.59 -24.57
CA ASP A 127 12.04 -9.77 -24.90
C ASP A 127 11.11 -9.26 -23.79
N GLY A 128 11.65 -8.58 -22.77
CA GLY A 128 10.86 -8.04 -21.66
C GLY A 128 10.15 -6.72 -22.01
N PHE A 129 9.14 -6.38 -21.22
CA PHE A 129 8.33 -5.17 -21.43
C PHE A 129 9.16 -3.89 -21.56
N TRP A 130 10.24 -3.72 -20.81
CA TRP A 130 11.10 -2.52 -20.85
C TRP A 130 11.87 -2.35 -22.16
N THR A 131 11.94 -3.38 -22.99
CA THR A 131 12.62 -3.34 -24.30
C THR A 131 11.61 -3.24 -25.44
N ASN A 132 10.56 -4.08 -25.42
CA ASN A 132 9.62 -4.18 -26.53
C ASN A 132 8.32 -3.39 -26.32
N PHE A 133 8.02 -2.98 -25.08
CA PHE A 133 6.78 -2.28 -24.70
C PHE A 133 5.50 -3.01 -25.13
N ASP A 134 5.55 -4.34 -25.15
CA ASP A 134 4.42 -5.22 -25.45
C ASP A 134 4.01 -5.98 -24.19
N TRP A 135 2.82 -5.65 -23.67
CA TRP A 135 2.27 -6.29 -22.48
C TRP A 135 1.91 -7.76 -22.73
N ASN A 136 1.30 -8.09 -23.87
CA ASN A 136 0.91 -9.47 -24.18
C ASN A 136 2.15 -10.37 -24.19
N GLN A 137 3.19 -9.95 -24.90
CA GLN A 137 4.44 -10.69 -24.95
C GLN A 137 5.04 -10.88 -23.54
N ALA A 138 5.04 -9.83 -22.71
CA ALA A 138 5.58 -9.91 -21.36
C ALA A 138 4.83 -10.90 -20.45
N PHE A 139 3.51 -11.07 -20.64
CA PHE A 139 2.69 -12.05 -19.92
C PHE A 139 2.85 -13.47 -20.48
N GLU A 140 2.87 -13.63 -21.80
CA GLU A 140 3.11 -14.92 -22.46
C GLU A 140 4.46 -15.52 -22.07
N LEU A 141 5.51 -14.69 -21.98
CA LEU A 141 6.83 -15.10 -21.51
C LEU A 141 6.83 -15.56 -20.05
N ALA A 142 5.93 -15.03 -19.22
CA ALA A 142 5.85 -15.34 -17.80
C ALA A 142 5.04 -16.60 -17.49
N ALA A 143 4.06 -16.95 -18.33
CA ALA A 143 3.19 -18.11 -18.12
C ALA A 143 3.96 -19.42 -17.81
N PRO A 144 4.98 -19.84 -18.59
CA PRO A 144 5.72 -21.07 -18.29
C PRO A 144 6.61 -20.99 -17.03
N ILE A 145 6.91 -19.78 -16.53
CA ILE A 145 7.73 -19.57 -15.32
C ILE A 145 6.86 -19.58 -14.06
N THR A 146 5.71 -18.93 -14.14
CA THR A 146 4.76 -18.80 -13.03
C THR A 146 3.87 -20.05 -12.88
N GLY A 147 3.67 -20.80 -13.97
CA GLY A 147 2.71 -21.90 -14.02
C GLY A 147 1.25 -21.45 -14.08
N LEU A 148 1.00 -20.15 -14.28
CA LEU A 148 -0.34 -19.59 -14.49
C LEU A 148 -0.58 -19.39 -15.98
N GLU A 149 -1.75 -19.78 -16.44
CA GLU A 149 -2.18 -19.55 -17.83
C GLU A 149 -2.32 -18.04 -18.11
N TYR A 150 -2.18 -17.65 -19.36
CA TYR A 150 -2.53 -16.30 -19.80
C TYR A 150 -3.62 -16.38 -20.87
N SER A 151 -4.73 -15.69 -20.65
CA SER A 151 -5.89 -15.76 -21.55
C SER A 151 -5.71 -14.98 -22.86
N GLY A 152 -4.63 -14.20 -22.98
CA GLY A 152 -4.46 -13.23 -24.07
C GLY A 152 -5.20 -11.91 -23.82
N GLN A 153 -5.86 -11.74 -22.67
CA GLN A 153 -6.58 -10.52 -22.30
C GLN A 153 -6.15 -10.05 -20.92
N TYR A 154 -5.84 -8.76 -20.82
CA TYR A 154 -5.46 -8.13 -19.57
C TYR A 154 -6.21 -6.82 -19.34
N GLY A 155 -6.36 -6.48 -18.07
CA GLY A 155 -6.79 -5.18 -17.59
C GLY A 155 -5.83 -4.68 -16.52
N PHE A 156 -6.15 -3.55 -15.90
CA PHE A 156 -5.43 -3.05 -14.73
C PHE A 156 -6.41 -2.86 -13.58
N THR A 157 -5.98 -3.24 -12.38
CA THR A 157 -6.77 -3.15 -11.15
C THR A 157 -5.95 -2.52 -10.03
N GLU A 158 -6.63 -1.87 -9.09
CA GLU A 158 -5.99 -1.20 -7.97
C GLU A 158 -5.62 -2.18 -6.85
N THR A 159 -4.42 -2.00 -6.31
CA THR A 159 -3.84 -2.89 -5.31
C THR A 159 -3.26 -2.09 -4.15
N TYR A 160 -3.46 -2.57 -2.93
CA TYR A 160 -3.00 -1.90 -1.70
C TYR A 160 -1.95 -2.76 -1.01
N MET A 161 -0.80 -2.15 -0.71
CA MET A 161 0.29 -2.80 0.00
C MET A 161 0.70 -1.97 1.22
N TYR A 162 0.64 -2.58 2.40
CA TYR A 162 0.99 -1.93 3.66
C TYR A 162 2.39 -2.35 4.11
N TRP A 163 3.21 -1.38 4.50
CA TRP A 163 4.52 -1.60 5.07
C TRP A 163 4.59 -1.01 6.47
N PRO A 164 4.80 -1.82 7.53
CA PRO A 164 4.90 -1.28 8.88
C PRO A 164 6.10 -0.35 8.97
N THR A 165 5.91 0.85 9.54
CA THR A 165 7.04 1.74 9.81
C THR A 165 7.57 1.49 11.22
N THR A 166 8.86 1.15 11.28
CA THR A 166 9.54 0.73 12.51
C THR A 166 10.85 1.48 12.76
N HIS A 167 11.21 2.39 11.85
CA HIS A 167 12.45 3.16 11.87
C HIS A 167 12.13 4.66 11.82
N MET A 168 13.16 5.53 11.90
CA MET A 168 13.01 6.99 11.95
C MET A 168 12.26 7.50 13.20
N VAL A 169 12.42 6.78 14.32
CA VAL A 169 12.00 7.26 15.65
C VAL A 169 12.61 8.64 15.88
N GLN A 170 11.75 9.61 16.18
CA GLN A 170 12.14 11.00 16.39
C GLN A 170 12.53 11.25 17.85
N PRO A 171 13.31 12.32 18.13
CA PRO A 171 13.49 12.84 19.48
C PRO A 171 12.15 13.03 20.21
N SER A 172 12.16 12.91 21.54
CA SER A 172 10.94 12.91 22.36
C SER A 172 10.07 14.16 22.18
N GLU A 173 10.69 15.31 21.97
CA GLU A 173 10.05 16.61 21.72
C GLU A 173 9.22 16.64 20.43
N ASN A 174 9.49 15.72 19.50
CA ASN A 174 8.79 15.60 18.21
C ASN A 174 7.77 14.46 18.20
N ALA A 175 7.58 13.76 19.32
CA ALA A 175 6.54 12.74 19.43
C ALA A 175 5.14 13.37 19.33
N LEU A 176 4.16 12.60 18.83
CA LEU A 176 2.77 13.04 18.79
C LEU A 176 2.28 13.39 20.18
N GLN A 177 1.63 14.55 20.29
CA GLN A 177 1.03 15.04 21.52
C GLN A 177 -0.49 14.81 21.48
N CYS A 178 -1.16 15.02 22.63
CA CYS A 178 -2.58 14.73 22.82
C CYS A 178 -3.44 15.28 21.66
N GLU A 179 -3.33 16.58 21.38
CA GLU A 179 -4.11 17.30 20.36
C GLU A 179 -3.83 16.83 18.93
N THR A 180 -2.70 16.14 18.71
CA THR A 180 -2.38 15.59 17.38
C THR A 180 -3.30 14.44 17.00
N CYS A 181 -3.83 13.71 17.99
CA CYS A 181 -4.86 12.68 17.78
C CYS A 181 -6.24 13.17 18.21
N HIS A 182 -6.30 13.95 19.30
CA HIS A 182 -7.53 14.37 19.96
C HIS A 182 -7.87 15.83 19.65
N GLY A 183 -8.32 16.09 18.42
CA GLY A 183 -8.65 17.43 17.94
C GLY A 183 -9.43 17.40 16.64
N GLU A 184 -9.91 18.56 16.21
CA GLU A 184 -10.77 18.72 15.02
C GLU A 184 -10.16 18.13 13.73
N ASN A 185 -8.83 18.14 13.62
CA ASN A 185 -8.08 17.53 12.53
C ASN A 185 -7.10 16.46 13.04
N GLY A 186 -7.58 15.61 13.96
CA GLY A 186 -6.81 14.52 14.54
C GLY A 186 -6.28 13.55 13.48
N ARG A 187 -5.10 12.98 13.74
CA ARG A 187 -4.45 12.02 12.83
C ARG A 187 -5.13 10.66 12.71
N LEU A 188 -5.97 10.32 13.69
CA LEU A 188 -6.61 9.02 13.78
C LEU A 188 -8.05 9.15 13.32
N ASP A 189 -8.39 8.40 12.27
CA ASP A 189 -9.76 8.19 11.85
C ASP A 189 -10.42 7.25 12.86
N TRP A 190 -11.06 7.83 13.88
CA TRP A 190 -11.62 7.09 15.00
C TRP A 190 -12.72 6.12 14.57
N GLU A 191 -13.59 6.55 13.65
CA GLU A 191 -14.68 5.72 13.13
C GLU A 191 -14.14 4.54 12.32
N ALA A 192 -13.15 4.77 11.44
CA ALA A 192 -12.50 3.68 10.70
C ALA A 192 -11.74 2.71 11.62
N LEU A 193 -11.25 3.18 12.77
CA LEU A 193 -10.63 2.36 13.82
C LEU A 193 -11.65 1.66 14.74
N GLY A 194 -12.96 1.82 14.50
CA GLY A 194 -14.03 1.16 15.25
C GLY A 194 -14.41 1.84 16.55
N TYR A 195 -13.94 3.07 16.80
CA TYR A 195 -14.46 3.89 17.90
C TYR A 195 -15.74 4.63 17.46
N PRO A 196 -16.68 4.91 18.38
CA PRO A 196 -17.86 5.72 18.08
C PRO A 196 -17.55 7.22 17.88
N GLY A 197 -16.32 7.64 18.14
CA GLY A 197 -15.84 9.01 18.09
C GLY A 197 -14.51 9.14 18.83
N ASP A 198 -14.08 10.37 19.10
CA ASP A 198 -12.83 10.61 19.82
C ASP A 198 -12.86 9.94 21.22
N PRO A 199 -11.91 9.03 21.54
CA PRO A 199 -11.85 8.35 22.84
C PRO A 199 -11.72 9.27 24.05
N VAL A 200 -11.29 10.53 23.89
CA VAL A 200 -11.26 11.51 24.98
C VAL A 200 -12.68 11.87 25.44
N GLU A 201 -13.65 11.84 24.53
CA GLU A 201 -15.06 12.11 24.82
C GLU A 201 -15.86 10.82 25.05
N TRP A 202 -15.59 9.78 24.26
CA TRP A 202 -16.39 8.55 24.22
C TRP A 202 -15.84 7.41 25.08
N GLY A 203 -14.61 7.55 25.58
CA GLY A 203 -13.90 6.51 26.31
C GLY A 203 -13.07 5.59 25.40
N GLY A 204 -11.97 5.06 25.97
CA GLY A 204 -11.04 4.18 25.25
C GLY A 204 -11.53 2.75 25.06
N ARG A 205 -10.72 1.97 24.33
CA ARG A 205 -10.92 0.51 24.14
C ARG A 205 -11.10 -0.18 25.50
N LYS A 206 -12.17 -0.97 25.61
CA LYS A 206 -12.49 -1.76 26.80
C LYS A 206 -11.70 -3.07 26.85
#